data_AF-A0A2Z6QJP0-F1
#
_entry.id   AF-A0A2Z6QJP0-F1
#
_cell.length_a   1.000
_cell.length_b   1.000
_cell.length_c   1.000
_cell.angle_alpha   90.00
_cell.angle_beta   90.00
_cell.angle_gamma   90.00
#
_symmetry.space_group_name_H-M   'P 1'
#
loop_
_entity.id
_entity.type
_entity.pdbx_description
1 polymer ?
#
loop_
_entity_poly.entity_id
_entity_poly.type
_entity_poly.pdbx_seq_one_letter_code
_entity_poly.pdbx_strand_id
1 'polypeptide(L)'
;MANITLNCVIIPTGGFIGIPINDVNLTVTIPLGNTVRNLHTQIQQQLPQQFRNVPFYLRALRPGLVNYVAMRQGGLISDYFDGNPTAGVCHVLIEHDVYGYYD
;
A
#
# COMPACT_ATOMS: atom_id res chain seq x y z
N MET A 1 -11.50 -3.29 17.82
CA MET A 1 -10.90 -3.74 16.54
C MET A 1 -9.41 -3.50 16.61
N ALA A 2 -8.60 -4.47 16.20
CA ALA A 2 -7.14 -4.30 16.19
C ALA A 2 -6.71 -3.42 15.01
N ASN A 3 -5.78 -2.51 15.27
CA ASN A 3 -5.15 -1.68 14.25
C ASN A 3 -3.80 -2.27 13.87
N ILE A 4 -3.39 -2.04 12.63
CA ILE A 4 -2.09 -2.42 12.10
C ILE A 4 -1.39 -1.18 11.55
N THR A 5 -0.08 -1.09 11.77
CA THR A 5 0.77 -0.06 11.18
C THR A 5 1.58 -0.67 10.04
N LEU A 6 1.40 -0.16 8.83
CA LEU A 6 2.00 -0.65 7.60
C LEU A 6 3.07 0.33 7.13
N ASN A 7 4.28 -0.17 6.86
CA ASN A 7 5.30 0.56 6.12
C ASN A 7 5.05 0.30 4.64
N CYS A 8 4.70 1.35 3.92
CA CYS A 8 4.42 1.32 2.50
C CYS A 8 5.60 1.95 1.74
N VAL A 9 5.91 1.42 0.56
CA VAL A 9 6.97 1.93 -0.30
C VAL A 9 6.41 2.20 -1.68
N ILE A 10 6.63 3.40 -2.19
CA ILE A 10 6.27 3.80 -3.54
C ILE A 10 7.36 3.36 -4.51
N ILE A 11 7.00 2.63 -5.55
CA ILE A 11 7.94 2.28 -6.62
C ILE A 11 8.05 3.49 -7.57
N PRO A 12 9.22 4.14 -7.70
CA PRO A 12 9.39 5.41 -8.41
C PRO A 12 9.44 5.20 -9.94
N THR A 13 8.38 4.62 -10.48
CA THR A 13 8.20 4.29 -11.90
C THR A 13 6.82 4.77 -12.36
N GLY A 14 6.62 4.86 -13.68
CA GLY A 14 5.36 5.35 -14.25
C GLY A 14 4.98 6.74 -13.71
N GLY A 15 3.75 6.89 -13.24
CA GLY A 15 3.24 8.14 -12.67
C GLY A 15 3.92 8.61 -11.37
N PHE A 16 4.78 7.79 -10.75
CA PHE A 16 5.60 8.18 -9.60
C PHE A 16 7.03 8.57 -9.98
N ILE A 17 7.37 8.66 -11.28
CA ILE A 17 8.70 9.11 -11.70
C ILE A 17 9.02 10.49 -11.11
N GLY A 18 10.24 10.61 -10.56
CA GLY A 18 10.73 11.85 -9.97
C GLY A 18 10.21 12.15 -8.57
N ILE A 19 9.53 11.20 -7.91
CA ILE A 19 9.19 11.34 -6.50
C ILE A 19 10.46 11.51 -5.64
N PRO A 20 10.52 12.51 -4.73
CA PRO A 20 11.67 12.67 -3.85
C PRO A 20 11.90 11.42 -3.00
N ILE A 21 13.17 11.03 -2.81
CA ILE A 21 13.50 9.81 -2.06
C ILE A 21 12.97 9.82 -0.62
N ASN A 22 12.83 11.01 -0.03
CA ASN A 22 12.28 11.19 1.32
C ASN A 22 10.77 10.94 1.38
N ASP A 23 10.06 11.02 0.24
CA ASP A 23 8.61 10.83 0.14
C ASP A 23 8.24 9.41 -0.33
N VAL A 24 9.23 8.57 -0.66
CA VAL A 24 9.03 7.19 -1.14
C VAL A 24 8.47 6.27 -0.05
N ASN A 25 8.81 6.53 1.21
CA ASN A 25 8.39 5.72 2.34
C ASN A 25 7.21 6.38 3.05
N LEU A 26 6.18 5.60 3.32
CA LEU A 26 4.95 6.04 3.98
C LEU A 26 4.62 5.09 5.12
N THR A 27 4.04 5.63 6.19
CA THR A 27 3.54 4.82 7.31
C THR A 27 2.05 5.06 7.48
N VAL A 28 1.27 3.99 7.38
CA VAL A 28 -0.19 4.07 7.46
C VAL A 28 -0.70 3.17 8.57
N THR A 29 -1.52 3.72 9.47
CA THR A 29 -2.19 2.97 10.53
C THR A 29 -3.66 2.79 10.17
N ILE A 30 -4.12 1.54 10.07
CA ILE A 30 -5.48 1.21 9.65
C ILE A 30 -6.05 0.04 10.49
N PRO A 31 -7.37 -0.01 10.76
CA PRO A 31 -8.00 -1.19 11.34
C PRO A 31 -7.87 -2.43 10.45
N LEU A 32 -7.62 -3.62 11.03
CA LEU A 32 -7.57 -4.88 10.28
C LEU A 32 -8.90 -5.20 9.57
N GLY A 33 -10.02 -4.81 10.17
CA GLY A 33 -11.36 -5.01 9.59
C GLY A 33 -11.75 -3.98 8.54
N ASN A 34 -10.88 -3.03 8.18
CA ASN A 34 -11.14 -2.12 7.07
C ASN A 34 -10.87 -2.80 5.72
N THR A 35 -11.40 -2.18 4.66
CA THR A 35 -11.16 -2.61 3.29
C THR A 35 -9.83 -2.09 2.77
N VAL A 36 -9.29 -2.79 1.77
CA VAL A 36 -8.14 -2.33 0.99
C VAL A 36 -8.43 -0.99 0.32
N ARG A 37 -9.67 -0.74 -0.13
CA ARG A 37 -10.09 0.57 -0.64
C ARG A 37 -9.88 1.71 0.37
N ASN A 38 -10.13 1.47 1.66
CA ASN A 38 -9.87 2.49 2.68
C ASN A 38 -8.37 2.75 2.85
N LEU A 39 -7.53 1.71 2.77
CA LEU A 39 -6.08 1.86 2.77
C LEU A 39 -5.60 2.67 1.56
N HIS A 40 -6.17 2.38 0.38
CA HIS A 40 -5.90 3.11 -0.85
C HIS A 40 -6.20 4.60 -0.71
N THR A 41 -7.40 4.96 -0.24
CA THR A 41 -7.79 6.35 0.02
C THR A 41 -6.84 7.05 1.01
N GLN A 42 -6.43 6.38 2.09
CA GLN A 42 -5.50 6.96 3.05
C GLN A 42 -4.12 7.22 2.44
N ILE A 43 -3.58 6.27 1.67
CA ILE A 43 -2.32 6.44 0.95
C ILE A 43 -2.43 7.60 -0.03
N GLN A 44 -3.50 7.67 -0.82
CA GLN A 44 -3.74 8.75 -1.79
C GLN A 44 -3.69 10.14 -1.14
N GLN A 45 -4.25 10.28 0.07
CA GLN A 45 -4.26 11.53 0.83
C GLN A 45 -2.89 11.93 1.37
N GLN A 46 -2.03 10.95 1.67
CA GLN A 46 -0.67 11.18 2.17
C GLN A 46 0.34 11.47 1.05
N LEU A 47 0.01 11.14 -0.20
CA LEU A 47 0.90 11.43 -1.33
C LEU A 47 1.14 12.95 -1.49
N PRO A 48 2.35 13.35 -1.94
CA PRO A 48 2.61 14.74 -2.31
C PRO A 48 1.62 15.21 -3.38
N GLN A 49 1.28 16.50 -3.35
CA GLN A 49 0.16 17.05 -4.14
C GLN A 49 0.20 16.68 -5.63
N GLN A 50 1.39 16.68 -6.23
CA GLN A 50 1.58 16.33 -7.65
C GLN A 50 1.31 14.85 -7.98
N PHE A 51 1.37 13.96 -6.99
CA PHE A 51 1.14 12.51 -7.16
C PHE A 51 -0.24 12.06 -6.67
N ARG A 52 -1.04 12.94 -6.05
CA ARG A 52 -2.37 12.60 -5.49
C ARG A 52 -3.41 12.15 -6.49
N ASN A 53 -3.20 12.32 -7.79
CA ASN A 53 -4.12 11.85 -8.82
C ASN A 53 -3.55 10.64 -9.61
N VAL A 54 -2.39 10.14 -9.19
CA VAL A 54 -1.78 8.97 -9.85
C VAL A 54 -2.55 7.73 -9.41
N PRO A 55 -3.11 6.94 -10.35
CA PRO A 55 -3.70 5.66 -10.03
C PRO A 55 -2.61 4.67 -9.66
N PHE A 56 -2.87 3.85 -8.65
CA PHE A 56 -1.95 2.82 -8.18
C PHE A 56 -2.69 1.59 -7.67
N TYR A 57 -1.99 0.47 -7.62
CA TYR A 57 -2.45 -0.73 -6.93
C TYR A 57 -1.49 -1.07 -5.80
N LEU A 58 -2.00 -1.87 -4.86
CA LEU A 58 -1.27 -2.23 -3.65
C LEU A 58 -0.86 -3.70 -3.70
N ARG A 59 0.34 -4.02 -3.22
CA ARG A 59 0.76 -5.40 -3.00
C ARG A 59 1.24 -5.61 -1.59
N ALA A 60 0.71 -6.62 -0.91
CA ALA A 60 1.11 -6.97 0.45
C ALA A 60 2.24 -8.01 0.43
N LEU A 61 3.23 -7.83 1.30
CA LEU A 61 4.23 -8.85 1.58
C LEU A 61 3.55 -10.07 2.22
N ARG A 62 3.79 -11.25 1.65
CA ARG A 62 3.45 -12.54 2.27
C ARG A 62 4.74 -13.22 2.71
N PRO A 63 5.10 -13.14 4.01
CA PRO A 63 6.37 -13.68 4.50
C PRO A 63 6.59 -15.15 4.14
N GLY A 64 5.55 -15.99 4.25
CA GLY A 64 5.64 -17.42 3.92
C GLY A 64 5.86 -17.74 2.44
N LEU A 65 5.53 -16.81 1.54
CA LEU A 65 5.71 -16.97 0.09
C LEU A 65 6.92 -16.18 -0.45
N VAL A 66 7.55 -15.35 0.39
CA VAL A 66 8.63 -14.42 0.01
C VAL A 66 8.26 -13.64 -1.26
N ASN A 67 7.02 -13.17 -1.32
CA ASN A 67 6.47 -12.48 -2.49
C ASN A 67 5.49 -11.38 -2.06
N TYR A 68 5.32 -10.39 -2.93
CA TYR A 68 4.29 -9.37 -2.82
C TYR A 68 3.08 -9.78 -3.65
N VAL A 69 1.93 -9.97 -3.01
CA VAL A 69 0.68 -10.36 -3.67
C VAL A 69 -0.24 -9.16 -3.84
N ALA A 70 -0.91 -9.07 -4.98
CA ALA A 70 -1.86 -7.98 -5.25
C ALA A 70 -2.99 -7.97 -4.22
N MET A 71 -3.31 -6.78 -3.72
CA MET A 71 -4.41 -6.53 -2.80
C MET A 71 -5.64 -6.07 -3.57
N ARG A 72 -6.72 -6.84 -3.49
CA ARG A 72 -8.02 -6.49 -4.11
C ARG A 72 -8.74 -5.43 -3.29
N GLN A 73 -9.24 -4.37 -3.94
CA GLN A 73 -9.88 -3.24 -3.26
C GLN A 73 -11.07 -3.64 -2.37
N GLY A 74 -11.84 -4.63 -2.79
CA GLY A 74 -12.97 -5.18 -2.03
C GLY A 74 -12.60 -6.10 -0.87
N GLY A 75 -11.34 -6.53 -0.76
CA GLY A 75 -10.86 -7.37 0.34
C GLY A 75 -10.64 -6.60 1.64
N LEU A 76 -10.51 -7.32 2.74
CA LEU A 76 -10.18 -6.76 4.05
C LEU A 76 -8.67 -6.74 4.25
N ILE A 77 -8.17 -5.85 5.11
CA ILE A 77 -6.74 -5.82 5.47
C ILE A 77 -6.34 -7.14 6.18
N SER A 78 -7.24 -7.69 7.00
CA SER A 78 -7.06 -9.00 7.64
C SER A 78 -6.86 -10.16 6.68
N ASP A 79 -7.31 -10.04 5.43
CA ASP A 79 -7.08 -11.09 4.44
C ASP A 79 -5.58 -11.19 4.10
N TYR A 80 -4.83 -10.09 4.26
CA TYR A 80 -3.41 -9.97 3.90
C TYR A 80 -2.47 -10.01 5.09
N PHE A 81 -2.94 -9.60 6.27
CA PHE A 81 -2.13 -9.46 7.48
C PHE A 81 -2.85 -10.07 8.69
N ASP A 82 -2.23 -11.05 9.33
CA ASP A 82 -2.81 -11.77 10.48
C ASP A 82 -2.48 -11.13 11.85
N GLY A 83 -1.80 -9.98 11.87
CA GLY A 83 -1.37 -9.33 13.11
C GLY A 83 -0.38 -8.19 12.90
N ASN A 84 0.39 -7.85 13.94
CA ASN A 84 1.39 -6.78 13.86
C ASN A 84 2.59 -7.22 13.02
N PRO A 85 2.86 -6.54 11.89
CA PRO A 85 3.92 -6.89 10.98
C PRO A 85 5.28 -6.50 11.58
N THR A 86 6.32 -7.20 11.15
CA THR A 86 7.69 -7.00 11.66
C THR A 86 8.16 -5.57 11.41
N ALA A 87 8.58 -4.86 12.46
CA ALA A 87 9.10 -3.51 12.32
C ALA A 87 10.31 -3.45 11.36
N GLY A 88 10.41 -2.37 10.59
CA GLY A 88 11.50 -2.15 9.63
C GLY A 88 11.38 -2.93 8.31
N VAL A 89 10.28 -3.68 8.11
CA VAL A 89 10.02 -4.38 6.85
C VAL A 89 9.10 -3.54 5.96
N CYS A 90 9.28 -3.62 4.64
CA CYS A 90 8.33 -3.07 3.67
C CYS A 90 7.12 -3.99 3.56
N HIS A 91 5.98 -3.57 4.11
CA HIS A 91 4.77 -4.39 4.19
C HIS A 91 3.94 -4.29 2.92
N VAL A 92 3.91 -3.11 2.30
CA VAL A 92 3.08 -2.82 1.13
C VAL A 92 3.88 -2.10 0.06
N LEU A 93 3.79 -2.57 -1.18
CA LEU A 93 4.25 -1.83 -2.35
C LEU A 93 3.10 -1.03 -2.94
N ILE A 94 3.40 0.22 -3.30
CA ILE A 94 2.52 1.12 -4.05
C ILE A 94 3.11 1.23 -5.45
N GLU A 95 2.43 0.63 -6.43
CA GLU A 95 2.90 0.55 -7.81
C GLU A 95 1.93 1.30 -8.72
N HIS A 96 2.47 2.07 -9.66
CA HIS A 96 1.65 2.78 -10.64
C HIS A 96 0.77 1.80 -11.43
N ASP A 97 -0.52 2.11 -11.51
CA ASP A 97 -1.47 1.28 -12.23
C ASP A 97 -1.55 1.72 -13.69
N VAL A 98 -0.88 0.98 -14.58
CA VAL A 98 -0.90 1.24 -16.03
C VAL A 98 -2.20 0.72 -16.68
N TYR A 99 -2.91 -0.22 -16.04
CA TYR A 99 -3.86 -1.06 -16.77
C TYR A 99 -5.23 -1.28 -16.10
N GLY A 100 -5.46 -0.85 -14.86
CA GLY A 100 -6.77 -0.97 -14.20
C GLY A 100 -7.21 -2.41 -13.94
N TYR A 101 -6.28 -3.36 -13.88
CA TYR A 101 -6.60 -4.81 -13.85
C TYR A 101 -7.16 -5.31 -12.51
N TYR A 102 -7.19 -4.48 -11.45
CA TYR A 102 -7.41 -4.94 -10.08
C TYR A 102 -8.55 -4.23 -9.33
N ASP A 103 -9.48 -3.60 -10.05
CA ASP A 103 -10.80 -3.21 -9.49
C ASP A 103 -11.66 -4.44 -9.12
#